data_AF-A0A9P6RYC3-F1
#
_entry.id   AF-A0A9P6RYC3-F1
#
_cell.length_a   1.000
_cell.length_b   1.000
_cell.length_c   1.000
_cell.angle_alpha   90.00
_cell.angle_beta   90.00
_cell.angle_gamma   90.00
#
_symmetry.space_group_name_H-M   'P 1'
#
loop_
_entity.id
_entity.type
_entity.pdbx_description
1 polymer ?
#
loop_
_entity_poly.entity_id
_entity_poly.type
_entity_poly.pdbx_seq_one_letter_code
_entity_poly.pdbx_strand_id
1 'polypeptide(L)'
;MTRRPTLTELKRAYQELTTVKVSVLTKEALEKQAQAEQDALEKAHEAKSVAAAKDGSVDGAKGAAAMTAVVPEAPAELLKLIDPSQLLSLSTSTEYDIRRTPTILHLAAHHGQAQVVKLLLEKHHADPTTTTLSAQAAAEKGDKEEEGDDEGAVASGSSFTAYDIAKDKETRNAFRRAMALLPDSWDWIGLAHVPSALTPEMEADQERKAKEKTRKLLDAERERKKTREVSRPSTPTNNRSAEARFAAMKQQETVRRAVQEGKNVCVACGKALDGLMPFDKFGRKFCTTDCVAKGPA
;
A
#
# COMPACT_ATOMS: atom_id res chain seq x y z
N MET A 1 16.78 -9.59 22.35
CA MET A 1 17.07 -10.59 23.40
C MET A 1 15.82 -11.44 23.62
N THR A 2 15.84 -12.72 23.26
CA THR A 2 14.74 -13.65 23.54
C THR A 2 14.94 -14.30 24.91
N ARG A 3 13.85 -14.48 25.67
CA ARG A 3 13.88 -15.16 26.98
C ARG A 3 13.46 -16.63 26.81
N ARG A 4 13.28 -17.33 27.95
CA ARG A 4 12.86 -18.75 27.98
C ARG A 4 11.64 -18.99 27.08
N PRO A 5 11.62 -20.08 26.31
CA PRO A 5 10.60 -20.34 25.30
C PRO A 5 9.27 -20.70 25.97
N THR A 6 8.46 -19.67 26.21
CA THR A 6 7.11 -19.77 26.79
C THR A 6 6.11 -19.19 25.82
N LEU A 7 4.84 -19.60 25.93
CA LEU A 7 3.76 -19.10 25.08
C LEU A 7 3.60 -17.56 25.17
N THR A 8 3.91 -16.99 26.33
CA THR A 8 3.94 -15.53 26.54
C THR A 8 5.08 -14.86 25.79
N GLU A 9 6.27 -15.45 25.78
CA GLU A 9 7.41 -14.93 25.02
C GLU A 9 7.23 -15.10 23.50
N LEU A 10 6.56 -16.18 23.05
CA LEU A 10 6.17 -16.32 21.64
C LEU A 10 5.20 -15.23 21.20
N LYS A 11 4.19 -14.92 22.02
CA LYS A 11 3.25 -13.82 21.75
C LYS A 11 3.94 -12.46 21.73
N ARG A 12 4.86 -12.23 22.68
CA ARG A 12 5.67 -11.01 22.72
C ARG A 12 6.58 -10.88 21.50
N ALA A 13 7.30 -11.95 21.15
CA ALA A 13 8.18 -11.97 19.98
C ALA A 13 7.38 -11.74 18.69
N TYR A 14 6.20 -12.34 18.56
CA TYR A 14 5.29 -12.10 17.45
C TYR A 14 4.87 -10.62 17.39
N GLN A 15 4.44 -10.02 18.50
CA GLN A 15 4.08 -8.59 18.55
C GLN A 15 5.27 -7.67 18.24
N GLU A 16 6.45 -7.98 18.75
CA GLU A 16 7.69 -7.23 18.47
C GLU A 16 8.09 -7.28 16.99
N LEU A 17 7.86 -8.41 16.32
CA LEU A 17 8.16 -8.59 14.90
C LEU A 17 7.08 -8.03 13.97
N THR A 18 5.82 -8.02 14.42
CA THR A 18 4.67 -7.64 13.58
C THR A 18 4.17 -6.23 13.79
N THR A 19 4.66 -5.51 14.81
CA THR A 19 4.27 -4.13 15.07
C THR A 19 5.38 -3.14 14.71
N VAL A 20 5.01 -2.05 14.05
CA VAL A 20 5.93 -0.96 13.72
C VAL A 20 6.20 -0.15 14.98
N LYS A 21 7.44 -0.20 15.48
CA LYS A 21 7.88 0.63 16.61
C LYS A 21 8.33 1.99 16.10
N VAL A 22 7.53 3.02 16.39
CA VAL A 22 7.90 4.41 16.12
C VAL A 22 8.67 4.95 17.31
N SER A 23 9.99 4.99 17.22
CA SER A 23 10.83 5.76 18.16
C SER A 23 11.01 7.18 17.63
N VAL A 24 10.57 8.16 18.41
CA VAL A 24 10.79 9.58 18.10
C VAL A 24 12.25 9.89 18.43
N LEU A 25 13.10 9.90 17.42
CA LEU A 25 14.48 10.35 17.53
C LEU A 25 14.49 11.88 17.39
N THR A 26 15.06 12.58 18.37
CA THR A 26 15.35 14.01 18.24
C THR A 26 16.43 14.20 17.17
N LYS A 27 16.45 15.36 16.49
CA LYS A 27 17.41 15.65 15.41
C LYS A 27 18.86 15.40 15.83
N GLU A 28 19.19 15.79 17.06
CA GLU A 28 20.52 15.57 17.66
C GLU A 28 20.87 14.09 17.87
N ALA A 29 19.88 13.22 18.15
CA ALA A 29 20.10 11.78 18.28
C ALA A 29 20.31 11.10 16.92
N LEU A 30 19.63 11.61 15.87
CA LEU A 30 19.79 11.14 14.49
C LEU A 30 21.18 11.50 13.94
N GLU A 31 21.64 12.74 14.19
CA GLU A 31 22.97 13.21 13.79
C GLU A 31 24.08 12.44 14.49
N LYS A 32 23.93 12.11 15.77
CA LYS A 32 24.89 11.27 16.50
C LYS A 32 24.97 9.84 15.97
N GLN A 33 23.84 9.26 15.55
CA GLN A 33 23.85 7.94 14.93
C GLN A 33 24.50 7.96 13.54
N ALA A 34 24.20 8.98 12.73
CA ALA A 34 24.83 9.16 11.42
C ALA A 34 26.35 9.40 11.54
N GLN A 35 26.79 10.19 12.52
CA GLN A 35 28.22 10.39 12.81
C GLN A 35 28.86 9.10 13.31
N ALA A 36 28.22 8.33 14.20
CA ALA A 36 28.74 7.05 14.65
C ALA A 36 28.86 6.01 13.51
N GLU A 37 27.93 6.01 12.56
CA GLU A 37 28.01 5.19 11.35
C GLU A 37 29.14 5.64 10.42
N GLN A 38 29.31 6.95 10.22
CA GLN A 38 30.42 7.52 9.43
C GLN A 38 31.78 7.20 10.07
N ASP A 39 31.93 7.39 11.37
CA ASP A 39 33.15 7.06 12.11
C ASP A 39 33.44 5.54 12.07
N ALA A 40 32.42 4.69 12.08
CA ALA A 40 32.58 3.24 11.95
C ALA A 40 33.04 2.84 10.54
N LEU A 41 32.52 3.50 9.51
CA LEU A 41 32.94 3.31 8.12
C LEU A 41 34.37 3.83 7.89
N GLU A 42 34.72 4.98 8.46
CA GLU A 42 36.07 5.53 8.41
C GLU A 42 37.06 4.63 9.14
N LYS A 43 36.74 4.15 10.34
CA LYS A 43 37.57 3.14 11.04
C LYS A 43 37.70 1.84 10.27
N ALA A 44 36.63 1.39 9.58
CA ALA A 44 36.69 0.21 8.72
C ALA A 44 37.55 0.45 7.46
N HIS A 45 37.54 1.68 6.92
CA HIS A 45 38.39 2.08 5.80
C HIS A 45 39.85 2.24 6.22
N GLU A 46 40.11 2.79 7.40
CA GLU A 46 41.44 2.88 8.01
C GLU A 46 41.99 1.48 8.30
N ALA A 47 41.19 0.57 8.89
CA ALA A 47 41.58 -0.82 9.12
C ALA A 47 41.89 -1.56 7.80
N LYS A 48 41.13 -1.30 6.73
CA LYS A 48 41.41 -1.82 5.38
C LYS A 48 42.67 -1.20 4.76
N SER A 49 42.93 0.08 4.98
CA SER A 49 44.12 0.77 4.47
C SER A 49 45.42 0.31 5.16
N VAL A 50 45.34 -0.01 6.46
CA VAL A 50 46.46 -0.57 7.23
C VAL A 50 46.72 -2.04 6.84
N ALA A 51 45.67 -2.79 6.46
CA ALA A 51 45.82 -4.14 5.89
C ALA A 51 46.43 -4.11 4.47
N ALA A 52 46.06 -3.13 3.63
CA ALA A 52 46.60 -2.95 2.29
C ALA A 52 48.08 -2.51 2.27
N ALA A 53 48.57 -1.86 3.34
CA ALA A 53 49.98 -1.48 3.46
C ALA A 53 50.94 -2.67 3.75
N LYS A 54 50.42 -3.89 4.00
CA LYS A 54 51.23 -5.09 4.24
C LYS A 54 51.37 -6.03 3.04
N ASP A 55 50.72 -5.75 1.92
CA ASP A 55 50.80 -6.58 0.72
C ASP A 55 51.06 -5.69 -0.49
N GLY A 56 52.33 -5.60 -0.89
CA GLY A 56 52.74 -4.89 -2.09
C GLY A 56 53.09 -5.88 -3.20
N SER A 57 52.23 -5.99 -4.22
CA SER A 57 52.65 -6.21 -5.62
C SER A 57 51.47 -6.17 -6.62
N VAL A 58 51.48 -5.14 -7.49
CA VAL A 58 51.04 -5.04 -8.92
C VAL A 58 49.68 -5.61 -9.38
N ASP A 59 48.83 -5.01 -10.23
CA ASP A 59 48.76 -3.82 -11.12
C ASP A 59 47.23 -3.56 -11.29
N GLY A 60 46.65 -2.35 -11.18
CA GLY A 60 46.68 -1.30 -12.20
C GLY A 60 45.47 -1.32 -13.16
N ALA A 61 44.38 -0.58 -12.87
CA ALA A 61 43.59 0.21 -13.86
C ALA A 61 42.31 0.88 -13.27
N LYS A 62 42.43 2.20 -13.04
CA LYS A 62 41.48 3.35 -13.23
C LYS A 62 40.01 3.03 -13.61
N GLY A 63 38.97 3.70 -13.09
CA GLY A 63 38.89 4.88 -12.22
C GLY A 63 37.44 5.39 -12.05
N ALA A 64 37.28 6.33 -11.08
CA ALA A 64 36.35 7.47 -10.93
C ALA A 64 34.89 7.36 -11.45
N ALA A 65 33.87 7.97 -10.86
CA ALA A 65 33.57 8.68 -9.62
C ALA A 65 32.07 9.07 -9.76
N ALA A 66 31.34 9.15 -8.64
CA ALA A 66 30.26 10.13 -8.37
C ALA A 66 29.12 9.51 -7.55
N MET A 67 29.05 9.95 -6.30
CA MET A 67 27.88 9.90 -5.43
C MET A 67 26.67 10.62 -6.04
N THR A 68 25.49 10.02 -5.96
CA THR A 68 24.22 10.74 -5.87
C THR A 68 23.27 9.94 -4.97
N ALA A 69 22.60 10.66 -4.10
CA ALA A 69 21.89 10.16 -2.94
C ALA A 69 20.43 9.77 -3.20
N VAL A 70 19.90 8.98 -2.25
CA VAL A 70 18.50 8.84 -1.76
C VAL A 70 17.57 7.77 -2.40
N VAL A 71 16.96 7.02 -1.46
CA VAL A 71 15.74 6.15 -1.42
C VAL A 71 15.83 4.68 -1.90
N PRO A 72 15.07 3.74 -1.29
CA PRO A 72 15.58 2.46 -0.80
C PRO A 72 15.25 1.32 -1.78
N GLU A 73 16.23 0.86 -2.54
CA GLU A 73 16.13 -0.30 -3.43
C GLU A 73 16.39 -1.64 -2.71
N ALA A 74 15.84 -1.82 -1.51
CA ALA A 74 16.07 -3.03 -0.72
C ALA A 74 15.65 -4.36 -1.40
N PRO A 75 14.67 -4.45 -2.33
CA PRO A 75 14.37 -5.73 -2.99
C PRO A 75 15.25 -6.02 -4.23
N ALA A 76 15.97 -5.04 -4.78
CA ALA A 76 16.72 -5.22 -6.04
C ALA A 76 18.16 -5.71 -5.83
N GLU A 77 18.75 -5.44 -4.66
CA GLU A 77 20.12 -5.86 -4.34
C GLU A 77 20.20 -7.33 -3.89
N LEU A 78 19.19 -7.83 -3.19
CA LEU A 78 19.11 -9.23 -2.77
C LEU A 78 19.00 -10.20 -3.95
N LEU A 79 18.44 -9.77 -5.08
CA LEU A 79 18.32 -10.58 -6.30
C LEU A 79 19.63 -10.71 -7.08
N LYS A 80 20.61 -9.82 -6.85
CA LYS A 80 21.95 -9.90 -7.49
C LYS A 80 22.78 -11.09 -6.98
N LEU A 81 22.42 -11.64 -5.81
CA LEU A 81 23.11 -12.76 -5.16
C LEU A 81 22.49 -14.12 -5.50
N ILE A 82 21.46 -14.15 -6.34
CA ILE A 82 20.69 -15.35 -6.58
C ILE A 82 20.88 -15.80 -8.03
N ASP A 83 21.53 -16.95 -8.19
CA ASP A 83 21.77 -17.59 -9.48
C ASP A 83 20.44 -18.05 -10.11
N PRO A 84 20.16 -17.67 -11.38
CA PRO A 84 18.87 -17.93 -12.04
C PRO A 84 18.59 -19.43 -12.28
N SER A 85 19.59 -20.30 -12.20
CA SER A 85 19.45 -21.76 -12.32
C SER A 85 19.10 -22.47 -11.00
N GLN A 86 19.33 -21.83 -9.84
CA GLN A 86 19.02 -22.40 -8.52
C GLN A 86 17.64 -21.99 -7.98
N LEU A 87 16.93 -21.12 -8.69
CA LEU A 87 15.63 -20.58 -8.31
C LEU A 87 14.42 -21.38 -8.86
N LEU A 88 14.64 -22.61 -9.29
CA LEU A 88 13.60 -23.45 -9.91
C LEU A 88 12.66 -24.14 -8.92
N SER A 89 12.87 -24.02 -7.61
CA SER A 89 11.84 -24.43 -6.64
C SER A 89 12.14 -23.80 -5.30
N LEU A 90 11.51 -22.67 -5.00
CA LEU A 90 11.33 -22.29 -3.60
C LEU A 90 10.08 -21.43 -3.49
N SER A 91 8.95 -22.07 -3.17
CA SER A 91 7.85 -21.38 -2.49
C SER A 91 7.72 -21.97 -1.08
N THR A 92 8.10 -21.16 -0.10
CA THR A 92 7.78 -21.38 1.31
C THR A 92 6.34 -20.90 1.58
N SER A 93 5.31 -21.51 0.99
CA SER A 93 3.95 -21.45 1.53
C SER A 93 2.97 -22.27 0.70
N THR A 94 2.17 -23.11 1.38
CA THR A 94 0.97 -23.83 0.93
C THR A 94 0.99 -24.48 -0.47
N GLU A 95 0.76 -25.79 -0.50
CA GLU A 95 0.68 -26.67 -1.69
C GLU A 95 -0.17 -26.13 -2.87
N TYR A 96 -1.14 -25.25 -2.59
CA TYR A 96 -1.97 -24.58 -3.59
C TYR A 96 -1.22 -23.55 -4.45
N ASP A 97 -0.26 -22.82 -3.88
CA ASP A 97 0.51 -21.80 -4.61
C ASP A 97 1.50 -22.43 -5.59
N ILE A 98 1.99 -23.64 -5.31
CA ILE A 98 2.90 -24.37 -6.20
C ILE A 98 2.18 -24.77 -7.50
N ARG A 99 0.90 -25.14 -7.41
CA ARG A 99 0.12 -25.54 -8.59
C ARG A 99 -0.20 -24.38 -9.52
N ARG A 100 -0.34 -23.17 -8.97
CA ARG A 100 -0.77 -22.00 -9.72
C ARG A 100 0.37 -21.05 -10.07
N THR A 101 1.45 -21.03 -9.30
CA THR A 101 2.62 -20.15 -9.50
C THR A 101 3.92 -20.92 -9.30
N PRO A 102 4.28 -21.82 -10.23
CA PRO A 102 5.44 -22.70 -10.07
C PRO A 102 6.79 -21.96 -10.20
N THR A 103 6.85 -20.92 -11.04
CA THR A 103 8.08 -20.13 -11.19
C THR A 103 8.01 -18.84 -10.39
N ILE A 104 9.17 -18.26 -10.08
CA ILE A 104 9.26 -16.92 -9.46
C ILE A 104 8.63 -15.84 -10.34
N LEU A 105 8.68 -15.96 -11.67
CA LEU A 105 8.03 -15.02 -12.58
C LEU A 105 6.50 -15.02 -12.41
N HIS A 106 5.89 -16.22 -12.32
CA HIS A 106 4.48 -16.39 -11.97
C HIS A 106 4.12 -15.83 -10.58
N LEU A 107 4.97 -16.03 -9.56
CA LEU A 107 4.75 -15.49 -8.21
C LEU A 107 4.81 -13.95 -8.20
N ALA A 108 5.82 -13.37 -8.84
CA ALA A 108 5.97 -11.92 -8.98
C ALA A 108 4.77 -11.32 -9.75
N ALA A 109 4.29 -12.01 -10.78
CA ALA A 109 3.10 -11.62 -11.52
C ALA A 109 1.82 -11.67 -10.66
N HIS A 110 1.65 -12.73 -9.84
CA HIS A 110 0.50 -12.89 -8.96
C HIS A 110 0.42 -11.78 -7.89
N HIS A 111 1.56 -11.40 -7.32
CA HIS A 111 1.66 -10.34 -6.32
C HIS A 111 1.72 -8.92 -6.89
N GLY A 112 1.70 -8.76 -8.21
CA GLY A 112 1.69 -7.43 -8.82
C GLY A 112 3.03 -6.70 -8.76
N GLN A 113 4.15 -7.42 -8.62
CA GLN A 113 5.47 -6.82 -8.42
C GLN A 113 6.13 -6.46 -9.76
N ALA A 114 5.68 -5.37 -10.39
CA ALA A 114 6.16 -4.94 -11.71
C ALA A 114 7.68 -4.74 -11.80
N GLN A 115 8.30 -4.22 -10.73
CA GLN A 115 9.76 -4.00 -10.70
C GLN A 115 10.55 -5.31 -10.66
N VAL A 116 10.05 -6.31 -9.92
CA VAL A 116 10.69 -7.64 -9.85
C VAL A 116 10.54 -8.36 -11.17
N VAL A 117 9.37 -8.30 -11.80
CA VAL A 117 9.15 -8.83 -13.16
C VAL A 117 10.09 -8.19 -14.18
N LYS A 118 10.24 -6.86 -14.14
CA LYS A 118 11.20 -6.14 -15.00
C LYS A 118 12.63 -6.66 -14.81
N LEU A 119 13.08 -6.78 -13.56
CA LEU A 119 14.42 -7.28 -13.24
C LEU A 119 14.63 -8.72 -13.70
N LEU A 120 13.64 -9.60 -13.50
CA LEU A 120 13.69 -11.00 -13.92
C LEU A 120 13.82 -11.15 -15.45
N LEU A 121 13.09 -10.33 -16.22
CA LEU A 121 13.11 -10.37 -17.68
C LEU A 121 14.37 -9.71 -18.25
N GLU A 122 14.79 -8.57 -17.71
CA GLU A 122 15.92 -7.79 -18.25
C GLU A 122 17.29 -8.31 -17.81
N LYS A 123 17.45 -8.69 -16.53
CA LYS A 123 18.75 -9.07 -15.96
C LYS A 123 18.94 -10.58 -15.88
N HIS A 124 17.88 -11.32 -15.58
CA HIS A 124 17.95 -12.78 -15.39
C HIS A 124 17.45 -13.58 -16.58
N HIS A 125 16.95 -12.92 -17.64
CA HIS A 125 16.41 -13.56 -18.85
C HIS A 125 15.45 -14.71 -18.56
N ALA A 126 14.57 -14.53 -17.56
CA ALA A 126 13.58 -15.56 -17.21
C ALA A 126 12.57 -15.75 -18.36
N ASP A 127 12.30 -17.00 -18.73
CA ASP A 127 11.43 -17.33 -19.86
C ASP A 127 9.93 -17.05 -19.56
N PRO A 128 9.30 -16.08 -20.24
CA PRO A 128 7.88 -15.73 -20.02
C PRO A 128 6.90 -16.69 -20.71
N THR A 129 7.40 -17.59 -21.55
CA THR A 129 6.63 -18.61 -22.29
C THR A 129 6.31 -19.83 -21.44
N THR A 130 6.92 -19.93 -20.26
CA THR A 130 6.62 -21.01 -19.32
C THR A 130 5.17 -20.87 -18.84
N THR A 131 4.39 -21.92 -19.04
CA THR A 131 3.03 -22.03 -18.52
C THR A 131 3.03 -22.80 -17.20
N THR A 132 1.99 -22.63 -16.40
CA THR A 132 1.76 -23.40 -15.17
C THR A 132 1.92 -24.91 -15.38
N LEU A 133 1.32 -25.48 -16.42
CA LEU A 133 1.43 -26.90 -16.73
C LEU A 133 2.86 -27.32 -17.13
N SER A 134 3.53 -26.53 -17.97
CA SER A 134 4.90 -26.85 -18.41
C SER A 134 5.91 -26.80 -17.27
N ALA A 135 5.75 -25.85 -16.34
CA ALA A 135 6.62 -25.71 -15.20
C ALA A 135 6.35 -26.78 -14.12
N GLN A 136 5.09 -27.20 -13.94
CA GLN A 136 4.76 -28.35 -13.09
C GLN A 136 5.31 -29.66 -13.64
N ALA A 137 5.19 -29.89 -14.95
CA ALA A 137 5.77 -31.07 -15.60
C ALA A 137 7.30 -31.12 -15.47
N ALA A 138 7.97 -29.96 -15.50
CA ALA A 138 9.41 -29.88 -15.25
C ALA A 138 9.79 -30.20 -13.80
N ALA A 139 8.96 -29.80 -12.82
CA ALA A 139 9.18 -30.10 -11.41
C ALA A 139 8.98 -31.58 -11.07
N GLU A 140 7.95 -32.24 -11.64
CA GLU A 140 7.69 -33.67 -11.41
C GLU A 140 8.73 -34.59 -12.07
N LYS A 141 9.44 -34.12 -13.10
CA LYS A 141 10.47 -34.88 -13.81
C LYS A 141 11.83 -34.92 -13.08
N GLY A 142 12.00 -34.13 -12.01
CA GLY A 142 13.22 -34.10 -11.20
C GLY A 142 13.33 -35.22 -10.16
N ASP A 143 12.23 -35.89 -9.82
CA ASP A 143 12.16 -36.82 -8.66
C ASP A 143 11.75 -38.26 -9.02
N LYS A 144 11.65 -38.64 -10.30
CA LYS A 144 11.25 -40.00 -10.71
C LYS A 144 12.30 -40.68 -11.60
N GLU A 145 13.05 -41.60 -11.01
CA GLU A 145 13.61 -42.76 -11.70
C GLU A 145 12.45 -43.61 -12.26
N GLU A 146 12.66 -44.20 -13.44
CA GLU A 146 11.68 -44.96 -14.21
C GLU A 146 11.04 -46.10 -13.39
N GLU A 147 9.70 -46.10 -13.26
CA GLU A 147 8.88 -47.32 -13.35
C GLU A 147 7.38 -46.98 -13.39
N GLY A 148 6.66 -47.63 -14.32
CA GLY A 148 5.26 -48.03 -14.15
C GLY A 148 4.20 -47.13 -14.78
N ASP A 149 3.63 -47.63 -15.89
CA ASP A 149 2.39 -47.18 -16.52
C ASP A 149 1.20 -47.12 -15.54
N ASP A 150 0.54 -45.96 -15.43
CA ASP A 150 -0.87 -45.86 -15.01
C ASP A 150 -1.51 -44.56 -15.54
N GLU A 151 -2.80 -44.68 -15.85
CA GLU A 151 -3.55 -43.91 -16.82
C GLU A 151 -3.98 -42.51 -16.36
N GLY A 152 -3.80 -41.52 -17.25
CA GLY A 152 -4.89 -40.61 -17.62
C GLY A 152 -5.57 -39.74 -16.54
N ALA A 153 -4.83 -39.04 -15.69
CA ALA A 153 -5.39 -37.93 -14.91
C ALA A 153 -5.43 -36.64 -15.75
N VAL A 154 -6.58 -36.38 -16.39
CA VAL A 154 -6.86 -35.17 -17.16
C VAL A 154 -6.84 -33.96 -16.23
N ALA A 155 -5.67 -33.33 -16.09
CA ALA A 155 -5.52 -32.10 -15.31
C ALA A 155 -6.28 -30.97 -16.02
N SER A 156 -7.48 -30.68 -15.53
CA SER A 156 -8.23 -29.45 -15.77
C SER A 156 -7.52 -28.25 -15.13
N GLY A 157 -6.25 -28.03 -15.50
CA GLY A 157 -5.44 -26.89 -15.13
C GLY A 157 -5.23 -26.08 -16.40
N SER A 158 -5.91 -24.95 -16.53
CA SER A 158 -5.65 -24.05 -17.66
C SER A 158 -4.17 -23.63 -17.65
N SER A 159 -3.52 -23.79 -18.81
CA SER A 159 -2.12 -23.41 -19.04
C SER A 159 -2.01 -21.88 -19.06
N PHE A 160 -1.93 -21.28 -17.88
CA PHE A 160 -1.75 -19.84 -17.75
C PHE A 160 -0.28 -19.49 -17.84
N THR A 161 0.03 -18.44 -18.60
CA THR A 161 1.35 -17.83 -18.62
C THR A 161 1.51 -16.89 -17.42
N ALA A 162 2.75 -16.48 -17.12
CA ALA A 162 2.98 -15.46 -16.10
C ALA A 162 2.21 -14.15 -16.40
N TYR A 163 1.99 -13.82 -17.68
CA TYR A 163 1.19 -12.66 -18.08
C TYR A 163 -0.31 -12.81 -17.72
N ASP A 164 -0.87 -14.01 -17.90
CA ASP A 164 -2.30 -14.28 -17.62
C ASP A 164 -2.63 -14.24 -16.13
N ILE A 165 -1.66 -14.57 -15.28
CA ILE A 165 -1.82 -14.53 -13.82
C ILE A 165 -1.79 -13.08 -13.29
N ALA A 166 -1.18 -12.16 -14.03
CA ALA A 166 -1.01 -10.77 -13.61
C ALA A 166 -2.35 -10.03 -13.56
N LYS A 167 -2.79 -9.69 -12.34
CA LYS A 167 -4.03 -8.93 -12.09
C LYS A 167 -3.85 -7.44 -12.45
N ASP A 168 -2.67 -6.89 -12.17
CA ASP A 168 -2.40 -5.46 -12.29
C ASP A 168 -2.02 -5.03 -13.71
N LYS A 169 -2.46 -3.83 -14.08
CA LYS A 169 -2.10 -3.22 -15.37
C LYS A 169 -0.60 -2.94 -15.47
N GLU A 170 0.02 -2.50 -14.37
CA GLU A 170 1.44 -2.14 -14.34
C GLU A 170 2.35 -3.35 -14.55
N THR A 171 2.01 -4.48 -13.92
CA THR A 171 2.71 -5.75 -14.09
C THR A 171 2.59 -6.27 -15.52
N ARG A 172 1.41 -6.18 -16.13
CA ARG A 172 1.21 -6.49 -17.56
C ARG A 172 1.99 -5.54 -18.47
N ASN A 173 2.05 -4.26 -18.15
CA ASN A 173 2.87 -3.29 -18.87
C ASN A 173 4.37 -3.63 -18.76
N ALA A 174 4.85 -4.18 -17.64
CA ALA A 174 6.24 -4.62 -17.51
C ALA A 174 6.61 -5.70 -18.55
N PHE A 175 5.74 -6.68 -18.79
CA PHE A 175 5.92 -7.67 -19.87
C PHE A 175 5.91 -7.00 -21.26
N ARG A 176 5.01 -6.04 -21.49
CA ARG A 176 4.93 -5.30 -22.77
C ARG A 176 6.15 -4.40 -23.00
N ARG A 177 6.75 -3.84 -21.95
CA ARG A 177 8.01 -3.08 -22.00
C ARG A 177 9.19 -4.02 -22.28
N ALA A 178 9.24 -5.18 -21.63
CA ALA A 178 10.26 -6.19 -21.87
C ALA A 178 10.21 -6.70 -23.32
N MET A 179 9.03 -6.88 -23.89
CA MET A 179 8.86 -7.19 -25.32
C MET A 179 9.44 -6.11 -26.25
N ALA A 180 9.34 -4.83 -25.86
CA ALA A 180 9.92 -3.74 -26.65
C ALA A 180 11.46 -3.71 -26.58
N LEU A 181 12.04 -4.14 -25.45
CA LEU A 181 13.48 -4.21 -25.24
C LEU A 181 14.11 -5.45 -25.86
N LEU A 182 13.40 -6.58 -25.80
CA LEU A 182 13.88 -7.89 -26.26
C LEU A 182 12.85 -8.54 -27.21
N PRO A 183 12.61 -7.98 -28.42
CA PRO A 183 11.61 -8.54 -29.34
C PRO A 183 11.93 -9.96 -29.80
N ASP A 184 13.22 -10.29 -29.96
CA ASP A 184 13.70 -11.52 -30.59
C ASP A 184 13.99 -12.66 -29.60
N SER A 185 13.99 -12.37 -28.29
CA SER A 185 14.40 -13.34 -27.29
C SER A 185 13.37 -14.44 -27.01
N TRP A 186 12.07 -14.12 -27.16
CA TRP A 186 10.98 -15.06 -26.88
C TRP A 186 9.80 -14.86 -27.82
N ASP A 187 8.98 -15.91 -28.01
CA ASP A 187 7.70 -15.78 -28.72
C ASP A 187 6.64 -15.13 -27.81
N TRP A 188 6.70 -13.80 -27.78
CA TRP A 188 5.86 -12.97 -26.93
C TRP A 188 4.37 -13.07 -27.23
N ILE A 189 3.99 -13.27 -28.50
CA ILE A 189 2.59 -13.20 -28.93
C ILE A 189 1.95 -14.58 -28.87
N GLY A 190 2.63 -15.61 -29.39
CA GLY A 190 2.09 -16.97 -29.47
C GLY A 190 2.12 -17.69 -28.12
N LEU A 191 3.30 -17.74 -27.49
CA LEU A 191 3.51 -18.55 -26.28
C LEU A 191 3.37 -17.76 -24.98
N ALA A 192 3.79 -16.48 -24.93
CA ALA A 192 3.67 -15.66 -23.72
C ALA A 192 2.37 -14.83 -23.63
N HIS A 193 1.51 -14.89 -24.65
CA HIS A 193 0.20 -14.22 -24.71
C HIS A 193 0.25 -12.69 -24.46
N VAL A 194 1.36 -12.02 -24.78
CA VAL A 194 1.53 -10.57 -24.65
C VAL A 194 1.03 -9.90 -25.94
N PRO A 195 -0.09 -9.15 -25.93
CA PRO A 195 -0.77 -8.74 -27.17
C PRO A 195 -0.05 -7.69 -28.01
N SER A 196 0.74 -6.81 -27.40
CA SER A 196 1.58 -5.87 -28.16
C SER A 196 2.70 -5.29 -27.29
N ALA A 197 3.84 -5.00 -27.90
CA ALA A 197 4.92 -4.27 -27.27
C ALA A 197 4.43 -2.85 -26.88
N LEU A 198 4.79 -2.41 -25.68
CA LEU A 198 4.55 -1.05 -25.21
C LEU A 198 5.90 -0.36 -25.12
N THR A 199 6.23 0.46 -26.12
CA THR A 199 7.46 1.26 -26.07
C THR A 199 7.33 2.32 -24.98
N PRO A 200 8.44 2.68 -24.31
CA PRO A 200 8.43 3.70 -23.25
C PRO A 200 7.90 5.06 -23.77
N GLU A 201 8.10 5.35 -25.06
CA GLU A 201 7.56 6.54 -25.71
C GLU A 201 6.03 6.52 -25.82
N MET A 202 5.46 5.39 -26.26
CA MET A 202 4.00 5.24 -26.37
C MET A 202 3.31 5.29 -25.01
N GLU A 203 3.96 4.81 -23.95
CA GLU A 203 3.44 4.90 -22.58
C GLU A 203 3.45 6.34 -22.05
N ALA A 204 4.55 7.06 -22.24
CA ALA A 204 4.63 8.47 -21.86
C ALA A 204 3.55 9.32 -22.56
N ASP A 205 3.23 8.98 -23.81
CA ASP A 205 2.15 9.59 -24.57
C ASP A 205 0.75 9.21 -24.04
N GLN A 206 0.52 7.95 -23.68
CA GLN A 206 -0.72 7.52 -23.04
C GLN A 206 -0.91 8.17 -21.67
N GLU A 207 0.16 8.29 -20.88
CA GLU A 207 0.14 8.93 -19.57
C GLU A 207 -0.09 10.43 -19.69
N ARG A 208 0.54 11.10 -20.67
CA ARG A 208 0.26 12.51 -20.99
C ARG A 208 -1.19 12.72 -21.38
N LYS A 209 -1.74 11.89 -22.27
CA LYS A 209 -3.16 11.96 -22.68
C LYS A 209 -4.10 11.69 -21.50
N ALA A 210 -3.75 10.76 -20.60
CA ALA A 210 -4.52 10.47 -19.41
C ALA A 210 -4.49 11.65 -18.41
N LYS A 211 -3.30 12.19 -18.12
CA LYS A 211 -3.10 13.37 -17.27
C LYS A 211 -3.82 14.61 -17.83
N GLU A 212 -3.82 14.78 -19.14
CA GLU A 212 -4.55 15.87 -19.80
C GLU A 212 -6.07 15.70 -19.63
N LYS A 213 -6.60 14.49 -19.84
CA LYS A 213 -8.02 14.18 -19.63
C LYS A 213 -8.43 14.39 -18.18
N THR A 214 -7.67 13.90 -17.21
CA THR A 214 -7.97 14.10 -15.78
C THR A 214 -7.92 15.57 -15.40
N ARG A 215 -6.93 16.33 -15.91
CA ARG A 215 -6.86 17.78 -15.70
C ARG A 215 -8.08 18.50 -16.28
N LYS A 216 -8.48 18.17 -17.52
CA LYS A 216 -9.70 18.72 -18.14
C LYS A 216 -10.96 18.42 -17.35
N LEU A 217 -11.10 17.20 -16.82
CA LEU A 217 -12.24 16.82 -15.97
C LEU A 217 -12.26 17.60 -14.64
N LEU A 218 -11.10 17.75 -14.00
CA LEU A 218 -10.96 18.51 -12.76
C LEU A 218 -11.26 20.01 -12.96
N ASP A 219 -10.78 20.58 -14.07
CA ASP A 219 -11.03 21.98 -14.42
C ASP A 219 -12.51 22.21 -14.73
N ALA A 220 -13.15 21.31 -15.49
CA ALA A 220 -14.59 21.35 -15.77
C ALA A 220 -15.42 21.22 -14.48
N GLU A 221 -15.00 20.36 -13.53
CA GLU A 221 -15.70 20.24 -12.25
C GLU A 221 -15.52 21.48 -11.36
N ARG A 222 -14.33 22.09 -11.36
CA ARG A 222 -14.06 23.34 -10.65
C ARG A 222 -14.90 24.48 -11.24
N GLU A 223 -15.01 24.56 -12.56
CA GLU A 223 -15.84 25.55 -13.24
C GLU A 223 -17.34 25.33 -12.97
N ARG A 224 -17.79 24.07 -12.94
CA ARG A 224 -19.16 23.72 -12.55
C ARG A 224 -19.47 24.05 -11.09
N LYS A 225 -18.49 23.95 -10.19
CA LYS A 225 -18.64 24.39 -8.79
C LYS A 225 -18.73 25.92 -8.69
N LYS A 226 -17.85 26.64 -9.39
CA LYS A 226 -17.89 28.12 -9.44
C LYS A 226 -19.21 28.64 -10.01
N THR A 227 -19.69 28.07 -11.10
CA THR A 227 -20.99 28.46 -11.71
C THR A 227 -22.17 28.14 -10.80
N ARG A 228 -22.18 26.97 -10.11
CA ARG A 228 -23.19 26.65 -9.08
C ARG A 228 -23.15 27.59 -7.88
N GLU A 229 -21.98 28.11 -7.51
CA GLU A 229 -21.82 29.03 -6.38
C GLU A 229 -22.29 30.44 -6.76
N VAL A 230 -21.94 30.92 -7.96
CA VAL A 230 -22.39 32.21 -8.51
C VAL A 230 -23.89 32.21 -8.84
N SER A 231 -24.43 31.10 -9.34
CA SER A 231 -25.87 30.96 -9.61
C SER A 231 -26.69 30.63 -8.37
N ARG A 232 -26.07 30.48 -7.19
CA ARG A 232 -26.80 30.31 -5.92
C ARG A 232 -27.37 31.67 -5.54
N PRO A 233 -28.70 31.89 -5.60
CA PRO A 233 -29.26 33.19 -5.29
C PRO A 233 -28.93 33.52 -3.83
N SER A 234 -28.18 34.60 -3.60
CA SER A 234 -28.03 35.22 -2.28
C SER A 234 -29.36 35.85 -1.88
N THR A 235 -30.33 35.01 -1.51
CA THR A 235 -31.54 35.45 -0.81
C THR A 235 -31.23 35.50 0.68
N PRO A 236 -31.15 36.68 1.32
CA PRO A 236 -30.84 36.81 2.74
C PRO A 236 -32.00 36.40 3.65
N THR A 237 -33.08 35.85 3.11
CA THR A 237 -34.30 35.47 3.84
C THR A 237 -34.33 34.02 4.30
N ASN A 238 -33.56 33.11 3.68
CA ASN A 238 -33.53 31.69 4.07
C ASN A 238 -32.34 31.27 4.96
N ASN A 239 -31.26 32.05 5.02
CA ASN A 239 -30.18 31.77 5.98
C ASN A 239 -30.56 32.17 7.41
N ARG A 240 -31.33 33.26 7.59
CA ARG A 240 -31.86 33.64 8.92
C ARG A 240 -32.81 32.60 9.49
N SER A 241 -33.61 31.95 8.66
CA SER A 241 -34.53 30.89 9.12
C SER A 241 -33.79 29.57 9.42
N ALA A 242 -32.75 29.23 8.66
CA ALA A 242 -31.89 28.09 8.94
C ALA A 242 -31.00 28.29 10.19
N GLU A 243 -30.37 29.45 10.33
CA GLU A 243 -29.63 29.82 11.55
C GLU A 243 -30.55 29.93 12.76
N ALA A 244 -31.76 30.49 12.62
CA ALA A 244 -32.73 30.54 13.72
C ALA A 244 -33.21 29.14 14.13
N ARG A 245 -33.40 28.22 13.17
CA ARG A 245 -33.74 26.81 13.47
C ARG A 245 -32.59 26.08 14.16
N PHE A 246 -31.35 26.29 13.71
CA PHE A 246 -30.17 25.70 14.34
C PHE A 246 -29.90 26.26 15.74
N ALA A 247 -30.07 27.57 15.92
CA ALA A 247 -29.98 28.24 17.22
C ALA A 247 -31.09 27.76 18.19
N ALA A 248 -32.32 27.61 17.70
CA ALA A 248 -33.43 27.07 18.50
C ALA A 248 -33.20 25.61 18.92
N MET A 249 -32.64 24.77 18.03
CA MET A 249 -32.31 23.38 18.35
C MET A 249 -31.19 23.30 19.40
N LYS A 250 -30.14 24.11 19.26
CA LYS A 250 -29.05 24.20 20.25
C LYS A 250 -29.55 24.71 21.60
N GLN A 251 -30.45 25.70 21.61
CA GLN A 251 -31.07 26.18 22.84
C GLN A 251 -31.90 25.08 23.52
N GLN A 252 -32.69 24.33 22.76
CA GLN A 252 -33.47 23.22 23.32
C GLN A 252 -32.57 22.11 23.89
N GLU A 253 -31.44 21.82 23.27
CA GLU A 253 -30.45 20.86 23.78
C GLU A 253 -29.80 21.33 25.08
N THR A 254 -29.44 22.61 25.20
CA THR A 254 -28.90 23.17 26.45
C THR A 254 -29.90 23.08 27.60
N VAL A 255 -31.19 23.33 27.34
CA VAL A 255 -32.26 23.19 28.33
C VAL A 255 -32.42 21.73 28.75
N ARG A 256 -32.45 20.79 27.79
CA ARG A 256 -32.49 19.35 28.09
C ARG A 256 -31.32 18.90 28.96
N ARG A 257 -30.10 19.36 28.66
CA ARG A 257 -28.91 19.03 29.46
C ARG A 257 -29.01 19.59 30.87
N ALA A 258 -29.46 20.82 31.03
CA ALA A 258 -29.64 21.43 32.35
C ALA A 258 -30.71 20.72 33.20
N VAL A 259 -31.79 20.23 32.57
CA VAL A 259 -32.80 19.39 33.24
C VAL A 259 -32.23 18.05 33.67
N GLN A 260 -31.42 17.40 32.81
CA GLN A 260 -30.73 16.14 33.13
C GLN A 260 -29.71 16.31 34.26
N GLU A 261 -29.04 17.46 34.32
CA GLU A 261 -28.10 17.86 35.38
C GLU A 261 -28.81 18.28 36.68
N GLY A 262 -30.15 18.23 36.75
CA GLY A 262 -30.93 18.53 37.96
C GLY A 262 -31.06 20.03 38.27
N LYS A 263 -30.75 20.91 37.33
CA LYS A 263 -30.85 22.38 37.52
C LYS A 263 -32.31 22.84 37.54
N ASN A 264 -32.61 23.87 38.31
CA ASN A 264 -33.94 24.48 38.39
C ASN A 264 -34.22 25.35 37.16
N VAL A 265 -34.45 24.73 36.01
CA VAL A 265 -34.79 25.42 34.76
C VAL A 265 -36.11 24.92 34.19
N CYS A 266 -36.85 25.79 33.50
CA CYS A 266 -38.08 25.42 32.83
C CYS A 266 -37.82 24.57 31.59
N VAL A 267 -38.47 23.40 31.49
CA VAL A 267 -38.30 22.46 30.36
C VAL A 267 -38.75 23.05 29.01
N ALA A 268 -39.73 23.94 29.00
CA ALA A 268 -40.31 24.49 27.77
C ALA A 268 -39.55 25.71 27.23
N CYS A 269 -39.08 26.61 28.10
CA CYS A 269 -38.47 27.88 27.69
C CYS A 269 -37.03 28.11 28.18
N GLY A 270 -36.50 27.23 29.03
CA GLY A 270 -35.11 27.30 29.52
C GLY A 270 -34.83 28.37 30.58
N LYS A 271 -35.85 29.11 31.05
CA LYS A 271 -35.68 30.13 32.11
C LYS A 271 -35.30 29.46 33.44
N ALA A 272 -34.36 30.07 34.17
CA ALA A 272 -34.05 29.69 35.54
C ALA A 272 -35.27 29.95 36.44
N LEU A 273 -35.49 29.04 37.38
CA LEU A 273 -36.64 29.02 38.30
C LEU A 273 -36.22 29.41 39.73
N ASP A 274 -35.05 30.00 39.89
CA ASP A 274 -34.53 30.39 41.19
C ASP A 274 -35.41 31.50 41.80
N GLY A 275 -36.02 31.22 42.96
CA GLY A 275 -36.92 32.16 43.64
C GLY A 275 -38.38 32.17 43.17
N LEU A 276 -38.75 31.31 42.21
CA LEU A 276 -40.15 31.12 41.78
C LEU A 276 -40.64 29.73 42.17
N MET A 277 -41.92 29.60 42.57
CA MET A 277 -42.56 28.31 42.79
C MET A 277 -42.90 27.66 41.44
N PRO A 278 -42.19 26.61 41.00
CA PRO A 278 -42.40 26.04 39.68
C PRO A 278 -43.63 25.14 39.64
N PHE A 279 -44.30 25.09 38.49
CA PHE A 279 -45.34 24.10 38.23
C PHE A 279 -44.68 22.76 37.91
N ASP A 280 -45.12 21.69 38.57
CA ASP A 280 -44.71 20.32 38.25
C ASP A 280 -45.79 19.62 37.42
N LYS A 281 -45.41 19.07 36.27
CA LYS A 281 -46.24 18.17 35.48
C LYS A 281 -45.40 16.98 35.04
N PHE A 282 -45.76 15.78 35.50
CA PHE A 282 -45.04 14.53 35.22
C PHE A 282 -43.54 14.57 35.60
N GLY A 283 -43.20 15.16 36.75
CA GLY A 283 -41.82 15.23 37.25
C GLY A 283 -40.94 16.24 36.52
N ARG A 284 -41.57 17.19 35.80
CA ARG A 284 -40.89 18.24 35.02
C ARG A 284 -41.34 19.62 35.51
N LYS A 285 -40.38 20.53 35.67
CA LYS A 285 -40.60 21.88 36.22
C LYS A 285 -40.86 22.91 35.11
N PHE A 286 -41.86 23.77 35.34
CA PHE A 286 -42.28 24.81 34.39
C PHE A 286 -42.46 26.17 35.09
N CYS A 287 -42.17 27.26 34.39
CA CYS A 287 -42.24 28.61 34.97
C CYS A 287 -43.66 29.20 34.97
N THR A 288 -44.56 28.76 34.09
CA THR A 288 -45.91 29.30 33.88
C THR A 288 -46.87 28.23 33.35
N THR A 289 -48.17 28.43 33.51
CA THR A 289 -49.23 27.53 32.97
C THR A 289 -49.15 27.39 31.44
N ASP A 290 -48.76 28.45 30.72
CA ASP A 290 -48.51 28.38 29.27
C ASP A 290 -47.35 27.46 28.90
N CYS A 291 -46.29 27.45 29.71
CA CYS A 291 -45.15 26.56 29.51
C CYS A 291 -45.51 25.10 29.82
N VAL A 292 -46.46 24.86 30.74
CA VAL A 292 -47.00 23.53 31.02
C VAL A 292 -47.81 23.00 29.83
N ALA A 293 -48.57 23.87 29.15
CA ALA A 293 -49.37 23.50 27.97
C ALA A 293 -48.53 23.31 26.69
N LYS A 294 -47.49 24.12 26.49
CA LYS A 294 -46.58 24.05 25.32
C LYS A 294 -45.43 23.07 25.51
N GLY A 295 -45.17 22.64 26.74
CA GLY A 295 -44.10 21.72 27.07
C GLY A 295 -44.34 20.32 26.50
N PRO A 296 -43.28 19.53 26.25
CA PRO A 296 -43.44 18.16 25.80
C PRO A 296 -44.24 17.34 26.83
N ALA A 297 -45.22 16.57 26.32
CA ALA A 297 -46.11 15.72 27.11
C ALA A 297 -45.36 14.64 27.88
#